data_AF-A0A8X6MSF2-F1
#
_entry.id   AF-A0A8X6MSF2-F1
#
_cell.length_a   1.000
_cell.length_b   1.000
_cell.length_c   1.000
_cell.angle_alpha   90.00
_cell.angle_beta   90.00
_cell.angle_gamma   90.00
#
_symmetry.space_group_name_H-M   'P 1'
#
loop_
_entity.id
_entity.type
_entity.pdbx_description
1 polymer ?
#
loop_
_entity_poly.entity_id
_entity_poly.type
_entity_poly.pdbx_seq_one_letter_code
_entity_poly.pdbx_strand_id
1 'polypeptide(L)'
;MVALRGEIAALSKQVERLSRDRSRNRSRTRYGKSPYRRHENITADSLSRIASIEMPNPINYDEIAKSQESDLELQNLINNPQGLQLKKIVMPNSDIPLFCDLSTGTARPYIPKEYRQRIFSQLHNMSHP
;
A
#
# COMPACT_ATOMS: atom_id res chain seq x y z
N MET A 1 -4.69 45.40 -9.30
CA MET A 1 -4.49 44.80 -7.96
C MET A 1 -5.81 44.70 -7.17
N VAL A 2 -6.88 44.12 -7.74
CA VAL A 2 -8.17 43.92 -7.02
C VAL A 2 -8.74 42.50 -7.19
N ALA A 3 -8.22 41.70 -8.13
CA ALA A 3 -8.75 40.36 -8.42
C ALA A 3 -8.37 39.27 -7.38
N LEU A 4 -7.24 39.41 -6.68
CA LEU A 4 -6.74 38.36 -5.77
C LEU A 4 -7.39 38.37 -4.36
N ARG A 5 -8.14 39.42 -4.00
CA ARG A 5 -8.84 39.48 -2.69
C ARG A 5 -10.15 38.68 -2.67
N GLY A 6 -10.78 38.47 -3.83
CA GLY A 6 -12.03 37.71 -3.93
C GLY A 6 -11.83 36.20 -3.76
N GLU A 7 -10.73 35.67 -4.30
CA GLU A 7 -10.41 34.23 -4.28
C GLU A 7 -10.02 33.73 -2.88
N ILE A 8 -9.29 34.53 -2.10
CA ILE A 8 -8.91 34.19 -0.72
C ILE A 8 -10.16 34.11 0.17
N ALA A 9 -11.14 35.01 -0.01
CA ALA A 9 -12.41 34.97 0.72
C ALA A 9 -13.27 33.76 0.33
N ALA A 10 -13.21 33.33 -0.93
CA ALA A 10 -13.90 32.13 -1.41
C ALA A 10 -13.29 30.84 -0.84
N LEU A 11 -11.96 30.75 -0.80
CA LEU A 11 -11.24 29.60 -0.21
C LEU A 11 -11.43 29.51 1.30
N SER A 12 -11.44 30.63 2.02
CA SER A 12 -11.72 30.66 3.46
C SER A 12 -13.15 30.16 3.78
N LYS A 13 -14.15 30.58 2.98
CA LYS A 13 -15.52 30.04 3.08
C LYS A 13 -15.62 28.56 2.71
N GLN A 14 -14.80 28.07 1.79
CA GLN A 14 -14.74 26.66 1.39
C GLN A 14 -14.17 25.78 2.50
N VAL A 15 -13.09 26.23 3.15
CA VAL A 15 -12.46 25.54 4.29
C VAL A 15 -13.39 25.53 5.50
N GLU A 16 -14.11 26.63 5.76
CA GLU A 16 -15.09 26.68 6.84
C GLU A 16 -16.33 25.80 6.55
N ARG A 17 -16.77 25.69 5.30
CA ARG A 17 -17.80 24.71 4.86
C ARG A 17 -17.33 23.27 5.06
N LEU A 18 -16.10 22.93 4.67
CA LEU A 18 -15.52 21.60 4.87
C LEU A 18 -15.35 21.25 6.36
N SER A 19 -15.08 22.25 7.19
CA SER A 19 -14.95 22.10 8.65
C SER A 19 -16.32 21.90 9.33
N ARG A 20 -17.36 22.61 8.86
CA ARG A 20 -18.75 22.39 9.28
C ARG A 20 -19.33 21.07 8.75
N ASP A 21 -18.90 20.60 7.58
CA ASP A 21 -19.30 19.28 7.06
C ASP A 21 -18.67 18.12 7.82
N ARG A 22 -17.42 18.25 8.31
CA ARG A 22 -16.86 17.28 9.29
C ARG A 22 -17.66 17.22 10.58
N SER A 23 -18.25 18.33 11.01
CA SER A 23 -19.11 18.37 12.21
C SER A 23 -20.54 17.89 11.94
N ARG A 24 -21.05 17.97 10.70
CA ARG A 24 -22.37 17.49 10.29
C ARG A 24 -22.40 16.03 9.83
N ASN A 25 -21.25 15.44 9.48
CA ASN A 25 -21.17 14.01 9.15
C ASN A 25 -21.30 13.09 10.38
N ARG A 26 -21.59 13.65 11.56
CA ARG A 26 -22.01 12.91 12.76
C ARG A 26 -23.51 12.68 12.86
N SER A 27 -24.33 13.12 11.90
CA SER A 27 -25.79 13.06 12.07
C SER A 27 -26.55 12.81 10.77
N ARG A 28 -26.33 11.66 10.12
CA ARG A 28 -27.28 11.08 9.14
C ARG A 28 -26.87 9.67 8.66
N THR A 29 -27.08 8.68 9.51
CA THR A 29 -27.47 7.33 9.04
C THR A 29 -28.90 7.07 9.52
N ARG A 30 -29.87 7.50 8.71
CA ARG A 30 -31.23 6.96 8.76
C ARG A 30 -31.22 5.65 7.96
N TYR A 31 -30.77 4.59 8.60
CA TYR A 31 -31.19 3.23 8.32
C TYR A 31 -31.65 2.63 9.65
N GLY A 32 -32.68 1.78 9.57
CA GLY A 32 -33.59 1.43 10.65
C GLY A 32 -32.97 1.16 12.01
N LYS A 33 -33.73 1.55 13.04
CA LYS A 33 -33.57 1.09 14.43
C LYS A 33 -33.37 -0.43 14.42
N SER A 34 -32.14 -0.86 14.65
CA SER A 34 -31.83 -2.23 15.05
C SER A 34 -31.07 -2.14 16.38
N PRO A 35 -31.50 -2.84 17.44
CA PRO A 35 -31.02 -2.63 18.80
C PRO A 35 -29.68 -3.31 19.08
N TYR A 36 -28.86 -3.56 18.05
CA TYR A 36 -27.48 -4.00 18.25
C TYR A 36 -26.64 -2.79 18.66
N ARG A 37 -26.75 -2.50 19.96
CA ARG A 37 -25.74 -1.90 20.83
C ARG A 37 -24.37 -2.02 20.16
N ARG A 38 -23.68 -0.89 20.01
CA ARG A 38 -22.22 -0.80 19.87
C ARG A 38 -21.55 -1.40 21.13
N HIS A 39 -21.86 -2.65 21.45
CA HIS A 39 -21.16 -3.42 22.44
C HIS A 39 -19.91 -3.87 21.72
N GLU A 40 -18.83 -3.15 21.98
CA GLU A 40 -17.51 -3.74 21.98
C GLU A 40 -17.13 -4.40 20.66
N ASN A 41 -17.02 -3.60 19.61
CA ASN A 41 -16.20 -3.96 18.46
C ASN A 41 -14.71 -3.91 18.84
N ILE A 42 -14.36 -4.53 19.97
CA ILE A 42 -13.00 -4.64 20.50
C ILE A 42 -12.14 -5.36 19.49
N THR A 43 -12.69 -6.30 18.72
CA THR A 43 -11.98 -6.99 17.66
C THR A 43 -11.62 -6.06 16.51
N ALA A 44 -12.55 -5.27 15.96
CA ALA A 44 -12.16 -4.30 14.92
C ALA A 44 -11.35 -3.13 15.46
N ASP A 45 -11.56 -2.70 16.71
CA ASP A 45 -10.75 -1.66 17.35
C ASP A 45 -9.32 -2.19 17.63
N SER A 46 -9.17 -3.45 18.06
CA SER A 46 -7.87 -4.12 18.24
C SER A 46 -7.16 -4.38 16.90
N LEU A 47 -7.89 -4.80 15.86
CA LEU A 47 -7.33 -4.99 14.51
C LEU A 47 -7.01 -3.66 13.83
N SER A 48 -7.80 -2.61 14.08
CA SER A 48 -7.50 -1.24 13.64
C SER A 48 -6.29 -0.64 14.38
N ARG A 49 -5.88 -1.26 15.49
CA ARG A 49 -4.71 -0.90 16.31
C ARG A 49 -3.57 -1.92 16.16
N ILE A 50 -3.53 -2.70 15.07
CA ILE A 50 -2.28 -3.40 14.74
C ILE A 50 -1.21 -2.32 14.56
N ALA A 51 -0.36 -2.19 15.58
CA ALA A 51 0.94 -1.55 15.42
C ALA A 51 1.60 -2.20 14.23
N SER A 52 2.13 -1.40 13.31
CA SER A 52 2.86 -1.83 12.12
C SER A 52 3.57 -3.15 12.41
N ILE A 53 3.19 -4.24 11.72
CA ILE A 53 3.86 -5.53 11.90
C ILE A 53 5.30 -5.32 11.43
N GLU A 54 6.20 -5.11 12.39
CA GLU A 54 7.61 -4.97 12.10
C GLU A 54 8.14 -6.34 11.71
N MET A 55 8.50 -6.49 10.44
CA MET A 55 9.24 -7.65 9.99
C MET A 55 10.56 -7.68 10.76
N PRO A 56 10.90 -8.76 11.51
CA PRO A 56 12.12 -8.82 12.30
C PRO A 56 13.38 -8.64 11.43
N ASN A 57 13.27 -8.95 10.13
CA ASN A 57 14.27 -8.63 9.14
C ASN A 57 13.56 -8.07 7.89
N PRO A 58 13.46 -6.74 7.74
CA PRO A 58 12.81 -6.13 6.58
C PRO A 58 13.53 -6.55 5.28
N ILE A 59 12.75 -6.75 4.22
CA ILE A 59 13.29 -7.04 2.89
C ILE A 59 13.94 -5.76 2.37
N ASN A 60 15.24 -5.83 2.03
CA ASN A 60 15.95 -4.69 1.46
C ASN A 60 15.67 -4.62 -0.06
N TYR A 61 14.74 -3.74 -0.45
CA TYR A 61 14.38 -3.55 -1.85
C TYR A 61 15.50 -2.93 -2.69
N ASP A 62 16.42 -2.15 -2.11
CA ASP A 62 17.57 -1.57 -2.82
C ASP A 62 18.51 -2.67 -3.32
N GLU A 63 18.80 -3.64 -2.45
CA GLU A 63 19.65 -4.78 -2.78
C GLU A 63 19.02 -5.63 -3.89
N ILE A 64 17.72 -5.90 -3.79
CA ILE A 64 16.99 -6.66 -4.80
C ILE A 64 17.00 -5.92 -6.15
N ALA A 65 16.76 -4.61 -6.15
CA ALA A 65 16.75 -3.82 -7.38
C ALA A 65 18.13 -3.85 -8.08
N LYS A 66 19.22 -3.68 -7.32
CA LYS A 66 20.58 -3.78 -7.86
C LYS A 66 20.88 -5.15 -8.46
N SER A 67 20.46 -6.21 -7.77
CA SER A 67 20.62 -7.57 -8.29
C SER A 67 19.76 -7.86 -9.51
N GLN A 68 18.57 -7.27 -9.61
CA GLN A 68 17.74 -7.39 -10.82
C GLN A 68 18.43 -6.79 -12.05
N GLU A 69 19.23 -5.74 -11.92
CA GLU A 69 19.91 -5.11 -13.06
C GLU A 69 20.93 -6.04 -13.74
N SER A 70 21.60 -6.90 -12.96
CA SER A 70 22.62 -7.83 -13.44
C SER A 70 22.14 -9.27 -13.61
N ASP A 71 20.87 -9.57 -13.30
CA ASP A 71 20.31 -10.93 -13.38
C ASP A 71 20.03 -11.35 -14.83
N LEU A 72 20.80 -12.34 -15.30
CA LEU A 72 20.66 -12.94 -16.64
C LEU A 72 19.33 -13.69 -16.81
N GLU A 73 18.82 -14.32 -15.76
CA GLU A 73 17.52 -15.02 -15.80
C GLU A 73 16.41 -14.01 -16.06
N LEU A 74 16.44 -12.87 -15.38
CA LEU A 74 15.48 -11.79 -15.57
C LEU A 74 15.54 -11.21 -16.99
N GLN A 75 16.74 -10.97 -17.52
CA GLN A 75 16.91 -10.49 -18.90
C GLN A 75 16.33 -11.47 -19.93
N ASN A 76 16.55 -12.77 -19.73
CA ASN A 76 15.97 -13.80 -20.59
C ASN A 76 14.43 -13.83 -20.53
N LEU A 77 13.84 -13.68 -19.35
CA LEU A 77 12.39 -13.63 -19.16
C LEU A 77 11.75 -12.37 -19.77
N ILE A 78 12.48 -11.25 -19.76
CA ILE A 78 12.04 -10.01 -20.42
C ILE A 78 12.05 -10.17 -21.95
N ASN A 79 13.12 -10.78 -22.49
CA ASN A 79 13.28 -10.97 -23.93
C ASN A 79 12.36 -12.06 -24.51
N ASN A 80 12.07 -13.09 -23.71
CA ASN A 80 11.19 -14.19 -24.10
C ASN A 80 10.14 -14.45 -23.01
N PRO A 81 9.10 -13.61 -22.94
CA PRO A 81 8.07 -13.71 -21.90
C PRO A 81 7.22 -14.97 -22.10
N GLN A 82 7.47 -16.00 -21.29
CA GLN A 82 6.75 -17.27 -21.28
C GLN A 82 5.41 -17.16 -20.52
N GLY A 83 4.54 -16.23 -20.95
CA GLY A 83 3.27 -15.93 -20.27
C GLY A 83 3.38 -14.99 -19.07
N LEU A 84 4.60 -14.56 -18.72
CA LEU A 84 4.85 -13.56 -17.69
C LEU A 84 4.64 -12.13 -18.23
N GLN A 85 4.17 -11.24 -17.38
CA GLN A 85 4.03 -9.81 -17.70
C GLN A 85 4.91 -8.98 -16.77
N LEU A 86 6.22 -8.99 -17.04
CA LEU A 86 7.21 -8.29 -16.24
C LEU A 86 7.22 -6.78 -16.54
N LYS A 87 6.96 -5.94 -15.53
CA LYS A 87 7.04 -4.48 -15.62
C LYS A 87 7.68 -3.89 -14.36
N LYS A 88 8.36 -2.75 -14.50
CA LYS A 88 8.88 -2.00 -13.35
C LYS A 88 7.73 -1.29 -12.62
N ILE A 89 7.64 -1.49 -11.31
CA ILE A 89 6.65 -0.86 -10.43
C ILE A 89 7.39 -0.26 -9.23
N VAL A 90 7.02 0.96 -8.85
CA VAL A 90 7.52 1.62 -7.62
C VAL A 90 6.76 1.05 -6.43
N MET A 91 7.49 0.64 -5.39
CA MET A 91 6.88 0.05 -4.21
C MET A 91 6.18 1.12 -3.36
N PRO A 92 5.03 0.82 -2.72
CA PRO A 92 4.25 1.83 -1.99
C PRO A 92 4.98 2.45 -0.78
N ASN A 93 6.04 1.80 -0.29
CA ASN A 93 6.85 2.27 0.84
C ASN A 93 8.31 2.53 0.47
N SER A 94 8.63 2.56 -0.83
CA SER A 94 9.99 2.72 -1.31
C SER A 94 9.97 3.28 -2.74
N ASP A 95 10.70 4.37 -2.99
CA ASP A 95 10.82 4.99 -4.31
C ASP A 95 11.64 4.16 -5.32
N ILE A 96 11.91 2.89 -4.99
CA ILE A 96 12.72 1.97 -5.78
C ILE A 96 11.82 1.22 -6.77
N PRO A 97 12.10 1.30 -8.08
CA PRO A 97 11.39 0.52 -9.08
C PRO A 97 11.90 -0.93 -9.11
N LEU A 98 10.99 -1.90 -8.95
CA LEU A 98 11.27 -3.33 -9.07
C LEU A 98 10.53 -3.94 -10.24
N PHE A 99 11.16 -4.91 -10.91
CA PHE A 99 10.45 -5.77 -11.85
C PHE A 99 9.43 -6.63 -11.11
N CYS A 100 8.18 -6.56 -11.55
CA CYS A 100 7.05 -7.30 -11.01
C CYS A 100 6.32 -8.02 -12.14
N ASP A 101 5.91 -9.26 -11.90
CA ASP A 101 4.95 -9.96 -12.76
C ASP A 101 3.52 -9.49 -12.44
N LEU A 102 2.76 -9.21 -13.50
CA LEU A 102 1.37 -8.77 -13.44
C LEU A 102 0.40 -9.78 -14.07
N SER A 103 0.89 -10.95 -14.50
CA SER A 103 0.11 -11.95 -15.21
C SER A 103 -1.16 -12.39 -14.46
N THR A 104 -1.14 -12.36 -13.12
CA THR A 104 -2.24 -12.80 -12.26
C THR A 104 -3.14 -11.66 -11.75
N GLY A 105 -2.97 -10.43 -12.25
CA GLY A 105 -3.76 -9.25 -11.82
C GLY A 105 -3.30 -8.62 -10.51
N THR A 106 -2.40 -9.27 -9.77
CA THR A 106 -1.72 -8.73 -8.59
C THR A 106 -0.24 -8.59 -8.89
N ALA A 107 0.38 -7.46 -8.53
CA ALA A 107 1.81 -7.26 -8.72
C ALA A 107 2.63 -8.21 -7.82
N ARG A 108 3.46 -9.06 -8.42
CA ARG A 108 4.34 -10.00 -7.72
C ARG A 108 5.80 -9.66 -8.05
N PRO A 109 6.58 -9.11 -7.10
CA PRO A 109 7.99 -8.79 -7.35
C PRO A 109 8.77 -10.02 -7.80
N TYR A 110 9.57 -9.87 -8.85
CA TYR A 110 10.53 -10.89 -9.25
C TYR A 110 11.70 -10.90 -8.25
N ILE A 111 12.03 -12.06 -7.72
CA ILE A 111 13.12 -12.20 -6.74
C ILE A 111 14.32 -12.89 -7.42
N PRO A 112 15.48 -12.22 -7.53
CA PRO A 112 16.71 -12.84 -8.02
C PRO A 112 17.09 -14.07 -7.20
N LYS A 113 17.74 -15.04 -7.84
CA LYS A 113 17.98 -16.38 -7.29
C LYS A 113 18.65 -16.35 -5.91
N GLU A 114 19.62 -15.46 -5.70
CA GLU A 114 20.35 -15.34 -4.44
C GLU A 114 19.48 -14.89 -3.25
N TYR A 115 18.35 -14.22 -3.50
CA TYR A 115 17.44 -13.75 -2.45
C TYR A 115 16.26 -14.70 -2.18
N ARG A 116 15.95 -15.62 -3.10
CA ARG A 116 14.75 -16.49 -3.02
C ARG A 116 14.69 -17.26 -1.70
N GLN A 117 15.78 -17.91 -1.30
CA GLN A 117 15.83 -18.70 -0.07
C GLN A 117 15.65 -17.84 1.17
N ARG A 118 16.37 -16.70 1.24
CA ARG A 118 16.32 -15.79 2.39
C ARG A 118 14.92 -15.23 2.59
N ILE A 119 14.31 -14.72 1.52
CA ILE A 119 12.95 -14.16 1.57
C ILE A 119 11.93 -15.24 1.92
N PHE A 120 12.05 -16.43 1.33
CA PHE A 120 11.18 -17.56 1.66
C PHE A 120 11.26 -17.91 3.15
N SER A 121 12.47 -18.09 3.70
CA SER A 121 12.66 -18.39 5.12
C SER A 121 12.11 -17.29 6.03
N GLN A 122 12.31 -16.01 5.67
CA GLN A 122 11.76 -14.88 6.43
C GLN A 122 10.23 -14.91 6.46
N LEU A 123 9.58 -15.07 5.31
CA LEU A 123 8.12 -15.11 5.21
C LEU A 123 7.52 -16.34 5.91
N HIS A 124 8.18 -17.50 5.74
CA HIS A 124 7.76 -18.75 6.34
C HIS A 124 7.82 -18.69 7.87
N ASN A 125 8.93 -18.23 8.44
CA ASN A 125 9.13 -18.15 9.90
C ASN A 125 8.18 -17.16 10.58
N MET A 126 7.68 -16.14 9.87
CA MET A 126 6.65 -15.26 10.41
C MET A 126 5.29 -15.94 10.57
N SER A 127 4.99 -16.93 9.72
CA SER A 127 3.71 -17.65 9.76
C SER A 127 3.76 -18.84 10.71
N HIS A 128 4.94 -19.44 10.87
CA HIS A 128 5.21 -20.59 11.74
C HIS A 128 6.53 -20.37 12.51
N PRO A 129 6.51 -19.58 13.60
CA PRO A 129 7.68 -19.35 14.44
C PRO A 129 8.10 -20.59 15.23
#